data_AF-A0A2V8P5R0-F1
#
_entry.id   AF-A0A2V8P5R0-F1
#
_cell.length_a   1.000
_cell.length_b   1.000
_cell.length_c   1.000
_cell.angle_alpha   90.00
_cell.angle_beta   90.00
_cell.angle_gamma   90.00
#
_symmetry.space_group_name_H-M   'P 1'
#
loop_
_entity.id
_entity.type
_entity.pdbx_description
1 polymer ?
#
loop_
_entity_poly.entity_id
_entity_poly.type
_entity_poly.pdbx_seq_one_letter_code
_entity_poly.pdbx_strand_id
1 'polypeptide(L)'
;MHPTDGVAGTYLQEKLGYHSVEEGVGILIEDWPVQFIPIAESVQEEAVMNARRVTFGDNRTPVFTAEHLAAELLRSGRLKDLVRVIDLMKSDQFDAALFQDVVQRHGLSAKWKEFVVRFDLEA
;
A
#
# COMPACT_ATOMS: atom_id res chain seq x y z
N MET A 1 5.65 12.81 12.61
CA MET A 1 6.00 13.25 11.25
C MET A 1 4.75 13.14 10.42
N HIS A 2 4.15 14.26 10.02
CA HIS A 2 2.93 14.24 9.22
C HIS A 2 3.25 13.79 7.78
N PRO A 3 2.29 13.18 7.06
CA PRO A 3 2.47 12.74 5.67
C PRO A 3 3.03 13.81 4.72
N THR A 4 2.77 15.09 5.01
CA THR A 4 3.23 16.26 4.25
C THR A 4 4.63 16.75 4.65
N ASP A 5 5.18 16.26 5.75
CA ASP A 5 6.46 16.73 6.32
C ASP A 5 7.67 15.95 5.79
N GLY A 6 7.45 15.02 4.87
CA GLY A 6 8.53 14.35 4.15
C GLY A 6 9.24 15.31 3.19
N VAL A 7 10.52 15.04 2.88
CA VAL A 7 11.36 15.87 1.99
C VAL A 7 10.66 16.28 0.70
N ALA A 8 9.88 15.36 0.10
CA ALA A 8 9.10 15.63 -1.11
C ALA A 8 7.95 16.63 -0.87
N GLY A 9 7.22 16.48 0.23
CA GLY A 9 6.10 17.36 0.56
C GLY A 9 6.54 18.79 0.88
N THR A 10 7.66 18.93 1.60
CA THR A 10 8.28 20.24 1.87
C THR A 10 8.77 20.89 0.57
N TYR A 11 9.43 20.14 -0.31
CA TYR A 11 9.89 20.67 -1.59
C TYR A 11 8.74 21.21 -2.46
N LEU A 12 7.65 20.45 -2.57
CA LEU A 12 6.48 20.85 -3.36
C LEU A 12 5.84 22.14 -2.86
N GLN A 13 5.75 22.30 -1.54
CA GLN A 13 5.15 23.50 -0.94
C GLN A 13 6.08 24.71 -1.01
N GLU A 14 7.35 24.55 -0.59
CA GLU A 14 8.28 25.69 -0.47
C GLU A 14 8.90 26.11 -1.81
N LYS A 15 9.10 25.19 -2.75
CA LYS A 15 9.81 25.47 -4.02
C LYS A 15 8.87 25.58 -5.21
N LEU A 16 7.77 24.83 -5.21
CA LEU A 16 6.84 24.78 -6.34
C LEU A 16 5.48 25.44 -6.06
N GLY A 17 5.23 25.88 -4.82
CA GLY A 17 4.04 26.66 -4.46
C GLY A 17 2.75 25.85 -4.33
N TYR A 18 2.84 24.51 -4.22
CA TYR A 18 1.67 23.67 -3.98
C TYR A 18 1.12 23.85 -2.56
N HIS A 19 -0.16 23.55 -2.38
CA HIS A 19 -0.86 23.69 -1.11
C HIS A 19 -1.46 22.38 -0.63
N SER A 20 -1.55 22.20 0.68
CA SER A 20 -2.20 21.03 1.29
C SER A 20 -3.72 21.14 1.18
N VAL A 21 -4.40 20.00 1.01
CA VAL A 21 -5.87 19.92 1.01
C VAL A 21 -6.39 20.13 2.43
N GLU A 22 -5.87 19.31 3.35
CA GLU A 22 -6.00 19.40 4.80
C GLU A 22 -4.71 18.81 5.40
N GLU A 23 -4.34 19.22 6.61
CA GLU A 23 -3.11 18.76 7.26
C GLU A 23 -3.11 17.23 7.41
N GLY A 24 -2.09 16.58 6.83
CA GLY A 24 -1.95 15.12 6.84
C GLY A 24 -2.82 14.34 5.85
N VAL A 25 -3.69 14.99 5.07
CA VAL A 25 -4.52 14.34 4.06
C VAL A 25 -3.79 14.22 2.72
N GLY A 26 -3.09 15.27 2.30
CA GLY A 26 -2.32 15.29 1.06
C GLY A 26 -2.06 16.70 0.54
N ILE A 27 -1.25 16.78 -0.52
CA ILE A 27 -0.92 18.00 -1.26
C ILE A 27 -1.77 18.01 -2.54
N LEU A 28 -2.37 19.15 -2.86
CA LEU A 28 -3.13 19.33 -4.10
C LEU A 28 -2.16 19.59 -5.25
N ILE A 29 -2.03 18.64 -6.18
CA ILE A 29 -1.20 18.75 -7.38
C ILE A 29 -2.14 18.75 -8.58
N GLU A 30 -2.21 19.86 -9.32
CA GLU A 30 -3.11 20.00 -10.48
C GLU A 30 -4.56 19.60 -10.15
N ASP A 31 -5.07 20.07 -9.00
CA ASP A 31 -6.39 19.75 -8.44
C ASP A 31 -6.61 18.30 -7.96
N TRP A 32 -5.55 17.48 -7.92
CA TRP A 32 -5.61 16.12 -7.38
C TRP A 32 -5.00 16.02 -5.97
N PRO A 33 -5.70 15.43 -4.99
CA PRO A 33 -5.12 15.14 -3.68
C PRO A 33 -4.08 14.01 -3.81
N VAL A 34 -2.81 14.33 -3.56
CA VAL A 34 -1.69 13.38 -3.57
C VAL A 34 -1.11 13.25 -2.17
N GLN A 35 -1.11 12.03 -1.64
CA GLN A 35 -0.55 11.73 -0.32
C GLN A 35 0.83 11.08 -0.44
N PHE A 36 1.79 11.61 0.32
CA PHE A 36 3.10 10.99 0.48
C PHE A 36 3.11 10.20 1.79
N ILE A 37 3.29 8.89 1.70
CA ILE A 37 3.33 8.02 2.86
C ILE A 37 4.79 7.66 3.10
N PRO A 38 5.42 8.13 4.19
CA PRO A 38 6.75 7.68 4.54
C PRO A 38 6.71 6.20 4.87
N ILE A 39 7.67 5.44 4.34
CA ILE A 39 7.85 4.03 4.68
C ILE A 39 8.29 3.97 6.14
N ALA A 40 7.45 3.37 6.99
CA ALA A 40 7.74 3.21 8.41
C ALA A 40 7.97 1.74 8.79
N GLU A 41 7.66 0.81 7.88
CA GLU A 41 7.46 -0.60 8.19
C GLU A 41 8.07 -1.50 7.12
N SER A 42 8.50 -2.69 7.53
CA SER A 42 9.28 -3.61 6.67
C SER A 42 8.51 -4.09 5.43
N VAL A 43 7.19 -4.32 5.53
CA VAL A 43 6.39 -4.78 4.38
C VAL A 43 6.25 -3.71 3.30
N GLN A 44 6.18 -2.44 3.70
CA GLN A 44 6.08 -1.32 2.76
C GLN A 44 7.41 -1.09 2.03
N GLU A 45 8.53 -1.25 2.73
CA GLU A 45 9.87 -1.18 2.14
C GLU A 45 10.04 -2.25 1.05
N GLU A 46 9.71 -3.49 1.38
CA GLU A 46 9.78 -4.58 0.42
C GLU A 46 8.83 -4.39 -0.77
N ALA A 47 7.62 -3.91 -0.51
CA ALA A 47 6.63 -3.63 -1.54
C ALA A 47 7.12 -2.58 -2.56
N VAL A 48 7.83 -1.55 -2.08
CA VAL A 48 8.45 -0.54 -2.95
C VAL A 48 9.60 -1.14 -3.76
N MET A 49 10.46 -1.95 -3.13
CA MET A 49 11.60 -2.57 -3.80
C MET A 49 11.18 -3.59 -4.86
N ASN A 50 10.08 -4.30 -4.63
CA ASN A 50 9.51 -5.29 -5.54
C ASN A 50 8.36 -4.76 -6.41
N ALA A 51 8.15 -3.44 -6.43
CA ALA A 51 7.07 -2.84 -7.20
C ALA A 51 7.17 -3.21 -8.68
N ARG A 52 6.07 -3.73 -9.22
CA ARG A 52 5.96 -4.07 -10.64
C ARG A 52 5.75 -2.81 -11.47
N ARG A 53 6.40 -2.73 -12.63
CA ARG A 53 6.19 -1.62 -13.57
C ARG A 53 5.02 -1.91 -14.49
N VAL A 54 3.99 -1.11 -14.39
CA VAL A 54 2.81 -1.15 -15.27
C VAL A 54 2.84 0.08 -16.17
N THR A 55 2.44 -0.09 -17.43
CA THR A 55 2.28 1.06 -18.34
C THR A 55 0.91 1.69 -18.11
N PHE A 56 0.87 2.98 -17.81
CA PHE A 56 -0.34 3.76 -17.69
C PHE A 56 -0.21 5.04 -18.51
N GLY A 57 -1.02 5.16 -19.58
CA GLY A 57 -0.76 6.14 -20.63
C GLY A 57 0.62 5.91 -21.24
N ASP A 58 1.42 6.97 -21.34
CA ASP A 58 2.80 6.91 -21.85
C ASP A 58 3.85 6.63 -20.76
N ASN A 59 3.43 6.46 -19.50
CA ASN A 59 4.34 6.35 -18.36
C ASN A 59 4.48 4.91 -17.88
N ARG A 60 5.72 4.50 -17.54
CA ARG A 60 5.98 3.27 -16.79
C ARG A 60 5.95 3.56 -15.30
N THR A 61 4.86 3.18 -14.65
CA THR A 61 4.58 3.50 -13.25
C THR A 61 4.84 2.27 -12.36
N PRO A 62 5.66 2.39 -11.31
CA PRO A 62 5.80 1.33 -10.31
C PRO A 62 4.54 1.25 -9.45
N VAL A 63 4.01 0.05 -9.29
CA VAL A 63 2.84 -0.25 -8.44
C VAL A 63 3.19 -1.45 -7.57
N PHE A 64 2.71 -1.49 -6.33
CA PHE A 64 2.85 -2.68 -5.49
C PHE A 64 2.26 -3.89 -6.21
N THR A 65 2.85 -5.06 -5.97
CA THR A 65 2.21 -6.31 -6.40
C THR A 65 0.96 -6.56 -5.56
N ALA A 66 0.09 -7.46 -6.04
CA ALA A 66 -1.17 -7.75 -5.34
C ALA A 66 -0.91 -8.36 -3.95
N GLU A 67 0.15 -9.16 -3.82
CA GLU A 67 0.57 -9.85 -2.60
C GLU A 67 1.08 -8.87 -1.55
N HIS A 68 1.98 -7.96 -1.94
CA HIS A 68 2.50 -6.95 -1.03
C HIS A 68 1.40 -5.98 -0.57
N LEU A 69 0.50 -5.59 -1.48
CA LEU A 69 -0.65 -4.77 -1.12
C LEU A 69 -1.60 -5.51 -0.18
N ALA A 70 -1.89 -6.79 -0.44
CA ALA A 70 -2.72 -7.62 0.44
C ALA A 70 -2.08 -7.78 1.83
N ALA A 71 -0.76 -7.98 1.90
CA ALA A 71 -0.03 -8.10 3.16
C ALA A 71 -0.08 -6.79 3.96
N GLU A 72 0.07 -5.63 3.31
CA GLU A 72 -0.05 -4.33 3.96
C GLU A 72 -1.48 -4.06 4.46
N LEU A 73 -2.50 -4.42 3.68
CA LEU A 73 -3.91 -4.30 4.07
C LEU A 73 -4.27 -5.25 5.23
N LEU A 74 -3.75 -6.48 5.22
CA LEU A 74 -3.89 -7.42 6.32
C LEU A 74 -3.22 -6.88 7.59
N ARG A 75 -2.02 -6.28 7.45
CA ARG A 75 -1.29 -5.65 8.56
C ARG A 75 -2.10 -4.51 9.17
N SER A 76 -2.61 -3.60 8.33
CA SER A 76 -3.41 -2.44 8.74
C SER A 76 -4.68 -2.85 9.50
N GLY A 77 -5.31 -3.97 9.10
CA GLY A 77 -6.43 -4.61 9.78
C GLY A 77 -7.73 -3.79 9.81
N ARG A 78 -7.83 -2.70 9.05
CA ARG A 78 -9.06 -1.89 9.00
C ARG A 78 -10.16 -2.70 8.30
N LEU A 79 -11.40 -2.64 8.79
CA LEU A 79 -12.50 -3.47 8.26
C LEU A 79 -12.66 -3.39 6.73
N LYS A 80 -12.55 -2.20 6.16
CA LYS A 80 -12.62 -1.99 4.70
C LYS A 80 -11.41 -2.55 3.93
N ASP A 81 -10.25 -2.63 4.57
CA ASP A 81 -9.02 -3.15 3.98
C ASP A 81 -9.07 -4.68 3.92
N LEU A 82 -9.69 -5.33 4.91
CA LEU A 82 -9.89 -6.79 4.92
C LEU A 82 -10.73 -7.29 3.74
N VAL A 83 -11.77 -6.56 3.33
CA VAL A 83 -12.55 -6.90 2.13
C VAL A 83 -11.68 -6.83 0.86
N ARG A 84 -10.81 -5.81 0.77
CA ARG A 84 -9.89 -5.64 -0.38
C ARG A 84 -8.85 -6.77 -0.46
N VAL A 85 -8.44 -7.35 0.67
CA VAL A 85 -7.57 -8.55 0.66
C VAL A 85 -8.25 -9.68 -0.10
N ILE A 86 -9.55 -9.92 0.14
CA ILE A 86 -10.32 -10.95 -0.57
C ILE A 86 -10.39 -10.66 -2.07
N ASP A 87 -10.64 -9.39 -2.44
CA ASP A 87 -10.72 -9.00 -3.86
C ASP A 87 -9.37 -9.18 -4.58
N LEU A 88 -8.26 -8.85 -3.90
CA LEU A 88 -6.91 -9.05 -4.44
C LEU A 88 -6.60 -10.53 -4.66
N MET A 89 -6.95 -11.39 -3.69
CA MET A 89 -6.75 -12.84 -3.78
C MET A 89 -7.51 -13.48 -4.94
N LYS A 90 -8.63 -12.87 -5.37
CA LYS A 90 -9.42 -13.34 -6.52
C LYS A 90 -8.87 -12.89 -7.86
N SER A 91 -7.89 -11.98 -7.88
CA SER A 91 -7.35 -11.46 -9.13
C SER A 91 -6.42 -12.49 -9.79
N ASP A 92 -6.45 -12.57 -11.12
CA ASP A 92 -5.61 -13.50 -11.89
C ASP A 92 -4.10 -13.25 -11.74
N GLN A 93 -3.73 -12.10 -11.17
CA GLN A 93 -2.34 -11.68 -10.98
C GLN A 93 -1.82 -12.01 -9.59
N PHE A 94 -2.65 -12.61 -8.73
CA PHE A 94 -2.30 -12.95 -7.36
C PHE A 94 -1.59 -14.30 -7.29
N ASP A 95 -0.38 -14.29 -6.74
CA ASP A 95 0.39 -15.48 -6.42
C ASP A 95 0.24 -15.82 -4.93
N ALA A 96 -0.55 -16.86 -4.65
CA ALA A 96 -0.81 -17.30 -3.28
C ALA A 96 0.46 -17.79 -2.56
N ALA A 97 1.42 -18.40 -3.27
CA ALA A 97 2.65 -18.89 -2.66
C ALA A 97 3.55 -17.71 -2.26
N LEU A 98 3.68 -16.71 -3.14
CA LEU A 98 4.40 -15.48 -2.84
C LEU A 98 3.74 -14.72 -1.68
N PHE A 99 2.41 -14.63 -1.65
CA PHE A 99 1.70 -13.99 -0.54
C PHE A 99 1.96 -14.69 0.80
N GLN A 100 1.90 -16.02 0.85
CA GLN A 100 2.21 -16.77 2.08
C GLN A 100 3.65 -16.53 2.56
N ASP A 101 4.61 -16.49 1.63
CA ASP A 101 6.00 -16.17 1.93
C ASP A 101 6.16 -14.75 2.51
N VAL A 102 5.54 -13.73 1.89
CA VAL A 102 5.52 -12.35 2.40
C VAL A 102 4.88 -12.30 3.80
N VAL A 103 3.73 -12.95 4.00
CA VAL A 103 3.05 -13.04 5.30
C VAL A 103 3.96 -13.63 6.36
N GLN A 104 4.72 -14.69 6.03
CA GLN A 104 5.65 -15.32 6.96
C GLN A 104 6.84 -14.42 7.28
N ARG A 105 7.50 -13.83 6.26
CA ARG A 105 8.70 -13.00 6.43
C ARG A 105 8.43 -11.72 7.22
N HIS A 106 7.22 -11.16 7.14
CA HIS A 106 6.81 -9.99 7.93
C HIS A 106 6.07 -10.33 9.22
N GLY A 107 6.03 -11.59 9.65
CA GLY A 107 5.45 -11.99 10.94
C GLY A 107 3.93 -11.82 11.03
N LEU A 108 3.22 -11.83 9.89
CA LEU A 108 1.78 -11.62 9.79
C LEU A 108 0.97 -12.92 9.93
N SER A 109 1.61 -14.08 10.14
CA SER A 109 0.93 -15.38 10.15
C SER A 109 -0.21 -15.50 11.16
N ALA A 110 -0.11 -14.86 12.33
CA ALA A 110 -1.20 -14.86 13.31
C ALA A 110 -2.43 -14.07 12.80
N LYS A 111 -2.21 -12.86 12.28
CA LYS A 111 -3.26 -12.04 11.64
C LYS A 111 -3.89 -12.76 10.46
N TRP A 112 -3.08 -13.48 9.66
CA TRP A 112 -3.59 -14.28 8.56
C TRP A 112 -4.53 -15.39 9.04
N LYS A 113 -4.15 -16.14 10.07
CA LYS A 113 -5.02 -17.18 10.66
C LYS A 113 -6.34 -16.61 11.17
N GLU A 114 -6.29 -15.49 11.87
CA GLU A 114 -7.50 -14.79 12.34
C GLU A 114 -8.39 -14.35 11.18
N PHE A 115 -7.79 -13.83 10.11
CA PHE A 115 -8.49 -13.41 8.91
C PHE A 115 -9.19 -14.59 8.22
N VAL A 116 -8.49 -15.71 8.01
CA VAL A 116 -9.05 -16.92 7.38
C VAL A 116 -10.26 -17.43 8.17
N VAL A 117 -10.14 -17.54 9.50
CA VAL A 117 -11.24 -17.96 10.37
C VAL A 117 -12.41 -16.98 10.30
N ARG A 118 -12.13 -15.68 10.32
CA ARG A 118 -13.15 -14.63 10.32
C ARG A 118 -13.99 -14.62 9.05
N PHE A 119 -13.39 -14.93 7.90
CA PHE A 119 -14.03 -14.88 6.59
C PHE A 119 -14.38 -16.25 6.02
N ASP A 120 -14.21 -17.32 6.81
CA ASP A 120 -14.50 -18.71 6.43
C ASP A 120 -13.83 -19.10 5.10
N LEU A 121 -12.55 -18.76 4.97
CA LEU A 121 -11.76 -19.05 3.78
C LEU A 121 -11.13 -20.44 3.91
N GLU A 122 -11.05 -21.18 2.80
CA GLU A 122 -10.22 -22.38 2.74
C GLU A 122 -8.74 -21.96 2.78
N ALA A 123 -8.00 -22.50 3.75
CA ALA A 123 -6.61 -22.15 4.04
C ALA A 123 -5.62 -22.79 3.07
#